data_AF-A0A533QD18-F1
#
_entry.id   AF-A0A533QD18-F1
#
_cell.length_a   1.000
_cell.length_b   1.000
_cell.length_c   1.000
_cell.angle_alpha   90.00
_cell.angle_beta   90.00
_cell.angle_gamma   90.00
#
_symmetry.space_group_name_H-M   'P 1'
#
loop_
_entity.id
_entity.type
_entity.pdbx_description
1 polymer ?
#
loop_
_entity_poly.entity_id
_entity_poly.type
_entity_poly.pdbx_seq_one_letter_code
_entity_poly.pdbx_strand_id
1 'polypeptide(L)'
;MHTKRVKEIRGNSPNKTDENDPWVIADIIELGNYLTVVVPEGTSAELRRLTQARERAIERRTMPEFLWVMKDIKTKTARYLLKQYPGPQDIAGLGCKGLEEVLKKISRGEIG
;
A
#
# COMPACT_ATOMS: atom_id res chain seq x y z
N MET A 1 -5.71 -8.57 -14.00
CA MET A 1 -5.78 -9.98 -13.59
C MET A 1 -7.10 -10.56 -14.08
N HIS A 2 -7.06 -11.58 -14.93
CA HIS A 2 -8.26 -12.31 -15.33
C HIS A 2 -8.56 -13.33 -14.22
N THR A 3 -9.49 -13.00 -13.31
CA THR A 3 -10.02 -13.98 -12.36
C THR A 3 -10.77 -15.04 -13.15
N LYS A 4 -10.29 -16.29 -13.13
CA LYS A 4 -11.07 -17.42 -13.64
C LYS A 4 -12.38 -17.45 -12.84
N ARG A 5 -13.47 -16.97 -13.44
CA ARG A 5 -14.81 -17.08 -12.86
C ARG A 5 -15.12 -18.57 -12.77
N VAL A 6 -15.20 -19.11 -11.55
CA VAL A 6 -15.75 -20.44 -11.34
C VAL A 6 -17.22 -20.37 -11.76
N LYS A 7 -17.55 -20.99 -12.88
CA LYS A 7 -18.89 -20.95 -13.47
C LYS A 7 -19.88 -21.90 -12.77
N GLU A 8 -19.38 -22.79 -11.91
CA GLU A 8 -20.14 -23.89 -11.30
C GLU A 8 -20.82 -23.53 -9.97
N ILE A 9 -20.58 -22.32 -9.42
CA ILE A 9 -21.25 -21.86 -8.19
C ILE A 9 -22.58 -21.21 -8.57
N ARG A 10 -23.70 -21.74 -8.04
CA ARG A 10 -25.09 -21.30 -8.31
C ARG A 10 -25.35 -19.80 -8.15
N GLY A 11 -24.52 -19.09 -7.38
CA GLY A 11 -24.60 -17.64 -7.16
C GLY A 11 -24.01 -16.74 -8.27
N ASN A 12 -23.41 -17.30 -9.31
CA ASN A 12 -22.80 -16.54 -10.42
C ASN A 12 -23.75 -16.43 -11.63
N SER A 13 -25.03 -16.12 -11.37
CA SER A 13 -26.04 -15.94 -12.42
C SER A 13 -26.30 -14.45 -12.70
N PRO A 14 -26.76 -14.09 -13.91
CA PRO A 14 -27.17 -12.71 -14.24
C PRO A 14 -28.31 -12.17 -13.36
N ASN A 15 -29.08 -13.06 -12.72
CA ASN A 15 -30.22 -12.73 -11.86
C ASN A 15 -29.85 -12.75 -10.36
N LYS A 16 -28.58 -12.53 -10.03
CA LYS A 16 -28.15 -12.44 -8.64
C LYS A 16 -28.88 -11.29 -7.94
N THR A 17 -29.54 -11.58 -6.83
CA THR A 17 -30.20 -10.62 -5.95
C THR A 17 -29.77 -10.84 -4.50
N ASP A 18 -29.73 -9.77 -3.70
CA ASP A 18 -29.34 -9.83 -2.28
C ASP A 18 -30.25 -10.76 -1.46
N GLU A 19 -31.50 -10.93 -1.88
CA GLU A 19 -32.47 -11.86 -1.28
C GLU A 19 -32.03 -13.33 -1.34
N ASN A 20 -31.28 -13.71 -2.38
CA ASN A 20 -30.82 -15.08 -2.60
C ASN A 20 -29.42 -15.34 -2.00
N ASP A 21 -28.70 -14.31 -1.56
CA ASP A 21 -27.36 -14.44 -1.01
C ASP A 21 -27.29 -15.38 0.21
N PRO A 22 -28.23 -15.34 1.18
CA PRO A 22 -28.22 -16.28 2.30
C PRO A 22 -28.29 -17.74 1.87
N TRP A 23 -29.13 -18.06 0.88
CA TRP A 23 -29.29 -19.42 0.36
C TRP A 23 -28.05 -19.88 -0.41
N VAL A 24 -27.48 -19.01 -1.25
CA VAL A 24 -26.23 -19.27 -1.96
C VAL A 24 -25.06 -19.49 -0.98
N ILE A 25 -24.98 -18.72 0.11
CA ILE A 25 -23.95 -18.90 1.15
C ILE A 25 -24.13 -20.25 1.86
N ALA A 26 -25.38 -20.62 2.20
CA ALA A 26 -25.68 -21.91 2.81
C ALA A 26 -25.26 -23.07 1.91
N ASP A 27 -25.62 -23.04 0.63
CA ASP A 27 -25.22 -24.04 -0.37
C ASP A 27 -23.68 -24.15 -0.49
N ILE A 28 -22.96 -23.02 -0.50
CA ILE A 28 -21.49 -23.01 -0.56
C ILE A 28 -20.88 -23.65 0.67
N ILE A 29 -21.42 -23.37 1.87
CA ILE A 29 -20.95 -23.95 3.14
C ILE A 29 -21.24 -25.46 3.18
N GLU A 30 -22.46 -25.86 2.83
CA GLU A 30 -22.91 -27.26 2.84
C GLU A 30 -22.09 -28.12 1.87
N LEU A 31 -21.80 -27.60 0.67
CA LEU A 31 -20.99 -28.29 -0.33
C LEU A 31 -19.47 -28.26 -0.01
N GLY A 32 -19.05 -27.60 1.08
CA GLY A 32 -17.63 -27.48 1.44
C GLY A 32 -16.83 -26.61 0.47
N ASN A 33 -17.49 -25.82 -0.38
CA ASN A 33 -16.88 -24.98 -1.42
C ASN A 33 -16.39 -23.64 -0.86
N TYR A 34 -15.83 -23.64 0.36
CA TYR A 34 -15.29 -22.46 1.02
C TYR A 34 -13.81 -22.62 1.31
N LEU A 35 -13.10 -21.50 1.37
CA LEU A 35 -11.71 -21.49 1.83
C LEU A 35 -11.70 -21.47 3.36
N THR A 36 -10.91 -22.37 3.95
CA THR A 36 -10.66 -22.32 5.40
C THR A 36 -9.62 -21.24 5.69
N VAL A 37 -9.89 -20.42 6.71
CA VAL A 37 -8.95 -19.39 7.14
C VAL A 37 -7.74 -20.04 7.79
N VAL A 38 -6.56 -19.79 7.22
CA VAL A 38 -5.29 -20.17 7.86
C VAL A 38 -4.93 -19.11 8.90
N VAL A 39 -5.22 -19.41 10.17
CA VAL A 39 -4.75 -18.63 11.30
C VAL A 39 -3.31 -19.05 11.57
N PRO A 40 -2.32 -18.15 11.38
CA PRO A 40 -0.93 -18.49 11.60
C PRO A 40 -0.67 -18.59 13.10
N GLU A 41 0.17 -19.54 13.47
CA GLU A 41 0.63 -19.75 14.84
C GLU A 41 2.17 -19.73 14.88
N GLY A 42 2.74 -19.63 16.09
CA GLY A 42 4.18 -19.60 16.31
C GLY A 42 4.90 -18.56 15.43
N THR A 43 5.99 -18.99 14.79
CA THR A 43 6.85 -18.14 13.95
C THR A 43 6.08 -17.45 12.81
N SER A 44 5.11 -18.13 12.19
CA SER A 44 4.31 -17.55 11.12
C SER A 44 3.44 -16.39 11.62
N ALA A 45 2.94 -16.47 12.85
CA ALA A 45 2.16 -15.40 13.46
C ALA A 45 3.04 -14.18 13.76
N GLU A 46 4.24 -14.43 14.26
CA GLU A 46 5.23 -13.39 14.55
C GLU A 46 5.65 -12.64 13.28
N LEU A 47 5.97 -13.36 12.19
CA LEU A 47 6.30 -12.76 10.90
C LEU A 47 5.16 -11.90 10.35
N ARG A 48 3.89 -12.33 10.51
CA ARG A 48 2.72 -11.51 10.13
C ARG A 48 2.66 -10.22 10.93
N ARG A 49 2.88 -10.28 12.26
CA ARG A 49 2.88 -9.08 13.12
C ARG A 49 4.00 -8.11 12.75
N LEU A 50 5.21 -8.63 12.47
CA LEU A 50 6.34 -7.81 12.04
C LEU A 50 6.07 -7.14 10.68
N THR A 51 5.49 -7.87 9.73
CA THR A 51 5.09 -7.31 8.43
C THR A 51 4.07 -6.17 8.61
N GLN A 52 3.03 -6.38 9.41
CA GLN A 52 2.03 -5.34 9.71
C GLN A 52 2.62 -4.15 10.47
N ALA A 53 3.59 -4.38 11.37
CA ALA A 53 4.30 -3.30 12.04
C ALA A 53 5.13 -2.48 11.03
N ARG A 54 5.81 -3.15 10.10
CA ARG A 54 6.56 -2.50 9.01
C ARG A 54 5.65 -1.68 8.11
N GLU A 55 4.50 -2.21 7.69
CA GLU A 55 3.54 -1.48 6.86
C GLU A 55 3.05 -0.20 7.53
N ARG A 56 2.63 -0.29 8.80
CA ARG A 56 2.24 0.88 9.60
C ARG A 56 3.37 1.90 9.75
N ALA A 57 4.60 1.41 9.92
CA ALA A 57 5.77 2.29 10.04
C ALA A 57 6.09 2.99 8.71
N ILE A 58 5.89 2.32 7.57
CA ILE A 58 6.04 2.92 6.24
C ILE A 58 4.97 3.99 6.05
N GLU A 59 3.69 3.66 6.28
CA GLU A 59 2.57 4.58 6.11
C GLU A 59 2.73 5.87 6.93
N ARG A 60 3.20 5.75 8.18
CA ARG A 60 3.49 6.92 9.04
C ARG A 60 4.66 7.77 8.56
N ARG A 61 5.61 7.19 7.83
CA ARG A 61 6.83 7.88 7.37
C ARG A 61 6.70 8.40 5.93
N THR A 62 5.71 7.95 5.17
CA THR A 62 5.50 8.39 3.79
C THR A 62 4.75 9.71 3.77
N MET A 63 5.30 10.72 3.11
CA MET A 63 4.65 11.99 2.82
C MET A 63 3.96 11.90 1.44
N PRO A 64 2.63 11.69 1.36
CA PRO A 64 1.94 11.45 0.10
C PRO A 64 2.02 12.65 -0.87
N GLU A 65 2.11 13.87 -0.35
CA GLU A 65 2.20 15.11 -1.14
C GLU A 65 3.57 15.26 -1.83
N PHE A 66 4.57 14.46 -1.46
CA PHE A 66 5.92 14.55 -2.02
C PHE A 66 5.94 14.39 -3.54
N LEU A 67 5.09 13.51 -4.07
CA LEU A 67 5.00 13.25 -5.52
C LEU A 67 4.30 14.37 -6.30
N TRP A 68 3.61 15.30 -5.62
CA TRP A 68 3.05 16.48 -6.27
C TRP A 68 4.14 17.52 -6.57
N VAL A 69 5.17 17.57 -5.71
CA VAL A 69 6.32 18.47 -5.87
C VAL A 69 7.41 17.83 -6.71
N MET A 70 7.70 16.55 -6.48
CA MET A 70 8.74 15.81 -7.17
C MET A 70 8.13 14.86 -8.19
N LYS A 71 8.32 15.16 -9.48
CA LYS A 71 7.75 14.38 -10.60
C LYS A 71 8.19 12.90 -10.64
N ASP A 72 9.41 12.59 -10.18
CA ASP A 72 9.92 11.22 -10.14
C ASP A 72 10.77 10.96 -8.89
N ILE A 73 10.39 9.92 -8.14
CA ILE A 73 11.07 9.42 -6.95
C ILE A 73 12.46 8.84 -7.24
N LYS A 74 12.73 8.46 -8.50
CA LYS A 74 14.02 7.91 -8.94
C LYS A 74 15.08 8.98 -9.14
N THR A 75 14.69 10.26 -9.19
CA THR A 75 15.65 11.36 -9.32
C THR A 75 16.62 11.36 -8.13
N LYS A 76 17.86 11.80 -8.39
CA LYS A 76 18.90 11.88 -7.36
C LYS A 76 18.46 12.77 -6.20
N THR A 77 17.82 13.89 -6.52
CA THR A 77 17.26 14.85 -5.56
C THR A 77 16.15 14.24 -4.73
N ALA A 78 15.16 13.59 -5.35
CA ALA A 78 14.05 12.98 -4.61
C ALA A 78 14.54 11.89 -3.64
N ARG A 79 15.42 11.00 -4.11
CA ARG A 79 16.00 9.94 -3.28
C ARG A 79 16.81 10.49 -2.12
N TYR A 80 17.54 11.59 -2.33
CA TYR A 80 18.30 12.23 -1.26
C TYR A 80 17.37 12.84 -0.21
N LEU A 81 16.37 13.61 -0.63
CA LEU A 81 15.41 14.22 0.27
C LEU A 81 14.70 13.17 1.11
N LEU A 82 14.16 12.11 0.50
CA LEU A 82 13.48 11.03 1.24
C LEU A 82 14.41 10.26 2.19
N LYS A 83 15.73 10.27 1.95
CA LYS A 83 16.69 9.59 2.82
C LYS A 83 17.11 10.44 4.01
N GLN A 84 17.31 11.75 3.81
CA GLN A 84 17.82 12.66 4.85
C GLN A 84 16.69 13.39 5.60
N TYR A 85 15.58 13.66 4.92
CA TYR A 85 14.42 14.41 5.40
C TYR A 85 13.12 13.64 5.06
N PRO A 86 12.90 12.47 5.70
CA PRO A 86 11.78 11.60 5.36
C PRO A 86 10.41 12.19 5.73
N GLY A 87 10.33 13.06 6.74
CA GLY A 87 9.08 13.70 7.16
C GLY A 87 8.93 15.14 6.64
N PRO A 88 7.69 15.65 6.49
CA PRO A 88 7.44 17.05 6.14
C PRO A 88 8.06 18.01 7.17
N GLN A 89 8.08 17.62 8.45
CA GLN A 89 8.65 18.43 9.53
C GLN A 89 10.17 18.60 9.39
N ASP A 90 10.86 17.56 8.91
CA ASP A 90 12.31 17.60 8.67
C ASP A 90 12.65 18.60 7.56
N ILE A 91 11.83 18.62 6.50
CA ILE A 91 11.96 19.57 5.40
C ILE A 91 11.61 20.99 5.87
N ALA A 92 10.55 21.15 6.65
CA ALA A 92 10.15 22.45 7.20
C ALA A 92 11.25 23.04 8.11
N GLY A 93 11.95 22.20 8.89
CA GLY A 93 13.03 22.60 9.79
C GLY A 93 14.28 23.17 9.07
N LEU A 94 14.52 22.80 7.80
CA LEU A 94 15.60 23.38 6.99
C LEU A 94 15.35 24.85 6.63
N GLY A 95 14.08 25.25 6.58
CA GLY A 95 13.67 26.54 6.00
C GLY A 95 13.95 26.66 4.50
N CYS A 96 13.45 27.73 3.88
CA CYS A 96 13.51 27.90 2.42
C CYS A 96 14.95 28.00 1.89
N LYS A 97 15.82 28.75 2.59
CA LYS A 97 17.22 28.94 2.16
C LYS A 97 18.04 27.65 2.27
N GLY A 98 17.89 26.92 3.38
CA GLY A 98 18.60 25.65 3.58
C GLY A 98 18.17 24.60 2.57
N LEU A 99 16.87 24.54 2.26
CA LEU A 99 16.36 23.65 1.21
C LEU A 99 16.93 24.01 -0.17
N GLU A 100 16.96 25.30 -0.53
CA GLU A 100 17.51 25.76 -1.81
C GLU A 100 18.99 25.38 -1.98
N GLU A 101 19.81 25.55 -0.94
CA GLU A 101 21.22 25.16 -0.96
C GLU A 101 21.41 23.65 -1.13
N VAL A 102 20.62 22.85 -0.41
CA VAL A 102 20.62 21.38 -0.52
C VAL A 102 20.26 20.96 -1.94
N LEU A 103 19.19 21.54 -2.50
CA LEU A 103 18.74 21.25 -3.87
C LEU A 103 19.82 21.60 -4.89
N LYS A 104 20.37 22.83 -4.85
CA LYS A 104 21.44 23.27 -5.76
C LYS A 104 22.67 22.37 -5.69
N LYS A 105 23.06 21.95 -4.47
CA LYS A 105 24.20 21.06 -4.25
C LYS A 105 24.00 19.69 -4.89
N ILE A 106 22.79 19.13 -4.82
CA ILE A 106 22.52 17.78 -5.32
C ILE A 106 22.28 17.79 -6.83
N SER A 107 21.55 18.79 -7.31
CA SER A 107 21.14 18.95 -8.70
C SER A 107 22.21 19.62 -9.58
N ARG A 108 23.32 20.08 -8.98
CA ARG A 108 24.38 20.85 -9.65
C ARG A 108 23.86 22.12 -10.33
N GLY A 109 22.74 22.66 -9.85
CA GLY A 109 22.09 23.85 -10.40
C GLY A 109 21.00 23.58 -11.45
N GLU A 110 20.82 22.35 -11.92
CA GLU A 110 19.74 21.99 -12.83
C GLU A 110 18.52 21.52 -12.02
N ILE A 111 17.54 22.40 -11.82
CA ILE A 111 16.25 22.03 -11.23
C ILE A 111 15.28 21.88 -12.41
N GLY A 112 14.86 20.63 -12.70
CA GLY A 112 13.94 20.29 -13.79
C GLY A 112 12.92 19.26 -13.37
#